data_AF-A0A1B6IAF6-F1
#
_entry.id   AF-A0A1B6IAF6-F1
#
_cell.length_a   1.000
_cell.length_b   1.000
_cell.length_c   1.000
_cell.angle_alpha   90.00
_cell.angle_beta   90.00
_cell.angle_gamma   90.00
#
_symmetry.space_group_name_H-M   'P 1'
#
loop_
_entity.id
_entity.type
_entity.pdbx_description
1 polymer ?
#
loop_
_entity_poly.entity_id
_entity_poly.type
_entity_poly.pdbx_seq_one_letter_code
_entity_poly.pdbx_strand_id
1 'polypeptide(L)'
;ISEVPANRKGLAVKFVLSCNNCGLENKFYTSKKTEQDFFDINVRCVYGFRSIGKGKAAAEVFCSVLDLPKPPSRFQAYNKLIHSAVEEVSIASMKQAAMK
;
A
#
# COMPACT_ATOMS: atom_id res chain seq x y z
N ILE A 1 -22.60 -10.94 -7.82
CA ILE A 1 -21.93 -9.87 -7.05
C ILE A 1 -22.05 -8.61 -7.90
N SER A 2 -22.90 -7.67 -7.52
CA SER A 2 -23.05 -6.41 -8.26
C SER A 2 -21.83 -5.53 -8.04
N GLU A 3 -21.13 -5.16 -9.11
CA GLU A 3 -19.97 -4.25 -9.06
C GLU A 3 -20.43 -2.84 -8.72
N VAL A 4 -20.35 -2.49 -7.43
CA VAL A 4 -20.40 -1.09 -7.00
C VAL A 4 -19.07 -0.44 -7.41
N PRO A 5 -19.04 0.79 -7.99
CA PRO A 5 -17.79 1.47 -8.32
C PRO A 5 -16.95 1.60 -7.06
N ALA A 6 -15.99 0.70 -6.93
CA ALA A 6 -15.28 0.50 -5.69
C ALA A 6 -14.44 1.74 -5.42
N ASN A 7 -14.61 2.31 -4.22
CA ASN A 7 -13.85 3.46 -3.74
C ASN A 7 -12.41 3.02 -3.41
N ARG A 8 -11.68 2.59 -4.46
CA ARG A 8 -10.36 1.96 -4.43
C ARG A 8 -9.29 3.01 -4.17
N LYS A 9 -8.29 2.65 -3.37
CA LYS A 9 -7.11 3.48 -3.08
C LYS A 9 -5.87 2.64 -3.36
N GLY A 10 -5.48 2.58 -4.64
CA GLY A 10 -4.45 1.64 -5.11
C GLY A 10 -4.93 0.20 -4.93
N LEU A 11 -4.13 -0.61 -4.24
CA LEU A 11 -4.44 -2.01 -3.94
C LEU A 11 -5.40 -2.17 -2.74
N ALA A 12 -5.65 -1.10 -1.97
CA ALA A 12 -6.64 -1.14 -0.89
C ALA A 12 -8.07 -0.97 -1.44
N VAL A 13 -8.95 -1.90 -1.09
CA VAL A 13 -10.34 -1.94 -1.53
C VAL A 13 -11.25 -1.73 -0.33
N LYS A 14 -12.34 -0.97 -0.51
CA LYS A 14 -13.39 -0.83 0.50
C LYS A 14 -14.38 -1.98 0.36
N PHE A 15 -14.50 -2.79 1.40
CA PHE A 15 -15.50 -3.84 1.53
C PHE A 15 -16.74 -3.30 2.24
N VAL A 16 -17.91 -3.68 1.74
CA VAL A 16 -19.21 -3.32 2.32
C VAL A 16 -20.01 -4.60 2.50
N LEU A 17 -20.26 -4.97 3.75
CA LEU A 17 -21.15 -6.06 4.13
C LEU A 17 -22.50 -5.46 4.47
N SER A 18 -23.52 -5.75 3.68
CA SER A 18 -24.89 -5.29 3.90
C SER A 18 -25.82 -6.48 4.10
N CYS A 19 -26.60 -6.48 5.19
CA CYS A 19 -27.66 -7.46 5.39
C CYS A 19 -28.98 -6.92 4.86
N ASN A 20 -29.52 -7.56 3.82
CA ASN A 20 -30.80 -7.15 3.20
C ASN A 20 -32.02 -7.36 4.12
N ASN A 21 -31.89 -8.18 5.17
CA ASN A 21 -33.00 -8.48 6.07
C ASN A 21 -33.11 -7.49 7.24
N CYS A 22 -31.98 -7.11 7.86
CA CYS A 22 -31.98 -6.21 9.01
C CYS A 22 -31.41 -4.81 8.72
N GLY A 23 -30.92 -4.56 7.51
CA GLY A 23 -30.34 -3.27 7.12
C GLY A 23 -28.97 -2.97 7.74
N LEU A 24 -28.38 -3.90 8.51
CA LEU A 24 -27.06 -3.72 9.08
C LEU A 24 -26.02 -3.60 7.96
N GLU A 25 -25.16 -2.59 8.06
CA GLU A 25 -24.08 -2.35 7.12
C GLU A 25 -22.75 -2.22 7.87
N ASN A 26 -21.73 -2.92 7.41
CA ASN A 26 -20.37 -2.80 7.91
C ASN A 26 -19.43 -2.46 6.75
N LYS A 27 -18.67 -1.37 6.92
CA LYS A 27 -17.76 -0.81 5.92
C LYS A 27 -16.34 -0.81 6.46
N PHE A 28 -15.43 -1.52 5.80
CA PHE A 28 -14.02 -1.54 6.17
C PHE A 28 -13.12 -1.64 4.93
N TYR A 29 -11.84 -1.30 5.07
CA TYR A 29 -10.86 -1.48 3.99
C TYR A 29 -10.12 -2.81 4.16
N THR A 30 -9.71 -3.43 3.04
CA THR A 30 -8.94 -4.67 3.03
C THR A 30 -7.52 -4.53 3.59
N SER A 31 -7.06 -3.31 3.84
CA SER A 31 -5.76 -3.02 4.43
C SER A 31 -5.91 -1.93 5.47
N LYS A 32 -5.16 -2.06 6.58
CA LYS A 32 -5.05 -1.03 7.60
C LYS A 32 -4.26 0.18 7.08
N LYS A 33 -4.44 1.31 7.74
CA LYS A 33 -3.60 2.48 7.52
C LYS A 33 -2.39 2.46 8.47
N THR A 34 -1.28 3.03 8.03
CA THR A 34 -0.13 3.37 8.87
C THR A 34 -0.43 4.64 9.66
N GLU A 35 0.43 4.98 10.61
CA GLU A 35 0.34 6.21 11.42
C GLU A 35 0.33 7.47 10.56
N GLN A 36 0.97 7.43 9.39
CA GLN A 36 1.05 8.51 8.41
C GLN A 36 -0.12 8.51 7.40
N ASP A 37 -1.23 7.82 7.71
CA ASP A 37 -2.46 7.74 6.89
C ASP A 37 -2.30 7.05 5.51
N PHE A 38 -1.27 6.24 5.32
CA PHE A 38 -1.08 5.44 4.10
C PHE A 38 -1.60 4.01 4.27
N PHE A 39 -2.20 3.41 3.23
CA PHE A 39 -2.57 1.99 3.31
C PHE A 39 -1.34 1.09 3.30
N ASP A 40 -1.24 0.19 4.28
CA ASP A 40 -0.09 -0.69 4.48
C ASP A 40 0.23 -1.53 3.23
N ILE A 41 -0.80 -2.04 2.54
CA ILE A 41 -0.63 -2.82 1.30
C ILE A 41 0.06 -2.01 0.19
N ASN A 42 -0.23 -0.71 0.10
CA ASN A 42 0.38 0.15 -0.89
C ASN A 42 1.83 0.47 -0.52
N VAL A 43 2.12 0.70 0.77
CA VAL A 43 3.50 0.87 1.25
C VAL A 43 4.34 -0.35 0.92
N ARG A 44 3.83 -1.55 1.22
CA ARG A 44 4.52 -2.81 0.92
C ARG A 44 4.73 -3.03 -0.58
N CYS A 45 3.73 -2.72 -1.40
CA CYS A 45 3.86 -2.82 -2.85
C CYS A 45 4.99 -1.91 -3.36
N VAL A 46 4.97 -0.61 -3.00
CA VAL A 46 6.00 0.34 -3.42
C VAL A 46 7.38 -0.07 -2.89
N TYR A 47 7.47 -0.49 -1.62
CA TYR A 47 8.71 -0.95 -1.02
C TYR A 47 9.26 -2.19 -1.72
N GLY A 48 8.42 -3.18 -2.01
CA GLY A 48 8.81 -4.40 -2.71
C GLY A 48 9.43 -4.11 -4.07
N PHE A 49 8.78 -3.27 -4.90
CA PHE A 49 9.35 -2.85 -6.18
C PHE A 49 10.64 -2.05 -6.02
N ARG A 50 10.71 -1.12 -5.06
CA ARG A 50 11.92 -0.36 -4.76
C ARG A 50 13.10 -1.27 -4.39
N SER A 51 12.86 -2.29 -3.55
CA SER A 51 13.90 -3.22 -3.09
C SER A 51 14.52 -4.06 -4.22
N ILE A 52 13.78 -4.27 -5.32
CA ILE A 52 14.30 -4.96 -6.52
C ILE A 52 14.75 -3.98 -7.63
N GLY A 53 14.90 -2.69 -7.31
CA GLY A 53 15.32 -1.67 -8.26
C GLY A 53 14.30 -1.37 -9.36
N LYS A 54 13.01 -1.61 -9.10
CA LYS A 54 11.92 -1.38 -10.04
C LYS A 54 10.99 -0.26 -9.57
N GLY A 55 10.51 0.52 -10.53
CA GLY A 55 9.63 1.66 -10.27
C GLY A 55 8.16 1.38 -10.56
N LYS A 56 7.37 2.47 -10.57
CA LYS A 56 5.93 2.46 -10.84
C LYS A 56 5.55 1.70 -12.12
N ALA A 57 6.30 1.88 -13.22
CA ALA A 57 5.99 1.22 -14.49
C ALA A 57 5.99 -0.31 -14.39
N ALA A 58 6.98 -0.89 -13.68
CA ALA A 58 7.02 -2.33 -13.43
C ALA A 58 5.88 -2.79 -12.52
N ALA A 59 5.51 -1.97 -11.53
CA ALA A 59 4.36 -2.25 -10.67
C ALA A 59 3.03 -2.23 -11.47
N GLU A 60 2.88 -1.33 -12.43
CA GLU A 60 1.71 -1.26 -13.31
C GLU A 60 1.62 -2.50 -14.21
N VAL A 61 2.74 -2.89 -14.84
CA VAL A 61 2.80 -4.12 -15.66
C VAL A 61 2.48 -5.34 -14.79
N PHE A 62 3.12 -5.48 -13.63
CA PHE A 62 2.87 -6.58 -12.71
C PHE A 62 1.40 -6.66 -12.29
N CYS A 63 0.78 -5.53 -11.92
CA CYS A 63 -0.63 -5.51 -11.57
C CYS A 63 -1.51 -5.89 -12.76
N SER A 64 -1.21 -5.42 -13.98
CA SER A 64 -1.97 -5.80 -15.18
C SER A 64 -1.87 -7.29 -15.53
N VAL A 65 -0.68 -7.89 -15.36
CA VAL A 65 -0.45 -9.32 -15.67
C VAL A 65 -1.24 -10.22 -14.71
N LEU A 66 -1.40 -9.79 -13.46
CA LEU A 66 -2.07 -10.56 -12.41
C LEU A 66 -3.55 -10.20 -12.24
N ASP A 67 -4.12 -9.39 -13.13
CA ASP A 67 -5.49 -8.86 -13.01
C ASP A 67 -5.76 -8.18 -11.65
N LEU A 68 -4.74 -7.48 -11.14
CA LEU A 68 -4.81 -6.71 -9.91
C LEU A 68 -5.22 -5.25 -10.19
N PRO A 69 -5.81 -4.56 -9.20
CA PRO A 69 -6.02 -3.12 -9.29
C PRO A 69 -4.72 -2.38 -9.57
N LYS A 70 -4.82 -1.23 -10.24
CA LYS A 70 -3.65 -0.38 -10.50
C LYS A 70 -2.91 -0.06 -9.19
N PRO A 71 -1.57 -0.02 -9.21
CA PRO A 71 -0.78 0.38 -8.06
C PRO A 71 -1.15 1.80 -7.59
N PRO A 72 -0.78 2.20 -6.37
CA PRO A 72 -1.14 3.51 -5.82
C PRO A 72 -0.72 4.66 -6.75
N SER A 73 -1.66 5.55 -7.07
CA SER A 73 -1.43 6.70 -7.96
C SER A 73 -0.36 7.66 -7.42
N ARG A 74 -0.33 7.87 -6.10
CA ARG A 74 0.66 8.71 -5.40
C ARG A 74 1.98 7.98 -5.13
N PHE A 75 2.48 7.18 -6.07
CA PHE A 75 3.67 6.32 -5.91
C PHE A 75 4.90 7.08 -5.36
N GLN A 76 5.12 8.32 -5.80
CA GLN A 76 6.20 9.17 -5.28
C GLN A 76 6.06 9.52 -3.79
N ALA A 77 4.84 9.73 -3.30
CA ALA A 77 4.61 10.00 -1.88
C ALA A 77 4.96 8.78 -1.02
N TYR A 78 4.59 7.58 -1.48
CA TYR A 78 5.03 6.33 -0.84
C TYR A 78 6.56 6.18 -0.87
N ASN A 79 7.20 6.49 -1.99
CA ASN A 79 8.66 6.47 -2.08
C ASN A 79 9.34 7.42 -1.09
N LYS A 80 8.81 8.63 -0.89
CA LYS A 80 9.32 9.60 0.09
C LYS A 80 9.17 9.05 1.51
N LEU A 81 7.98 8.55 1.88
CA LEU A 81 7.74 7.90 3.17
C LEU A 81 8.74 6.78 3.44
N ILE A 82 8.91 5.88 2.47
CA ILE A 82 9.83 4.74 2.58
C ILE A 82 11.28 5.23 2.65
N HIS A 83 11.64 6.30 1.94
CA HIS A 83 12.99 6.84 1.96
C HIS A 83 13.37 7.33 3.35
N SER A 84 12.51 8.14 3.99
CA SER A 84 12.74 8.63 5.35
C SER A 84 12.90 7.49 6.35
N ALA A 85 12.03 6.47 6.28
CA ALA A 85 12.12 5.31 7.17
C ALA A 85 13.42 4.50 6.97
N VAL A 86 13.83 4.29 5.71
CA VAL A 86 15.06 3.55 5.39
C VAL A 86 16.30 4.34 5.78
N GLU A 87 16.29 5.66 5.63
CA GLU A 87 17.37 6.56 6.04
C GLU A 87 17.56 6.56 7.57
N GLU A 88 16.46 6.60 8.33
CA GLU A 88 16.52 6.50 9.78
C GLU A 88 17.16 5.17 10.23
N VAL A 89 16.71 4.05 9.66
CA VAL A 89 17.23 2.71 9.95
C VAL A 89 18.70 2.59 9.54
N SER A 90 19.10 3.18 8.40
CA SER A 90 20.49 3.11 7.95
C SER A 90 21.41 3.90 8.88
N ILE A 91 21.02 5.10 9.30
CA ILE A 91 21.78 5.92 10.27
C ILE A 91 21.90 5.18 11.61
N ALA A 92 20.80 4.63 12.12
CA ALA A 92 20.81 3.88 13.38
C ALA A 92 21.71 2.65 13.30
N SER A 93 21.64 1.90 12.20
CA SER A 93 22.47 0.71 11.96
C SER A 93 23.96 1.05 11.88
N MET A 94 24.32 2.13 11.17
CA MET A 94 25.71 2.59 11.08
C MET A 94 26.26 3.04 12.44
N LYS A 95 25.48 3.79 13.23
CA LYS A 95 25.86 4.19 14.59
C LYS A 95 26.10 2.99 15.50
N GLN A 96 25.21 2.00 15.46
CA GLN A 96 25.35 0.77 16.25
C GLN A 96 26.58 -0.04 15.83
N ALA A 97 26.88 -0.11 14.54
CA ALA A 97 28.05 -0.82 14.04
C ALA A 97 29.37 -0.18 14.49
N ALA A 98 29.43 1.16 14.56
CA ALA A 98 30.62 1.88 15.01
C ALA A 98 30.88 1.79 16.53
N MET A 99 29.89 1.35 17.32
CA MET A 99 30.02 1.15 18.77
C MET A 99 30.54 -0.25 19.14
N LYS A 100 30.67 -1.16 18.16
CA LYS A 100 31.30 -2.48 18.33
C LYS A 100 32.78 -2.40 17.97
#